data_AF-U6F8H6-F1
#
_entry.id   AF-U6F8H6-F1
#
_cell.length_a   1.000
_cell.length_b   1.000
_cell.length_c   1.000
_cell.angle_alpha   90.00
_cell.angle_beta   90.00
_cell.angle_gamma   90.00
#
_symmetry.space_group_name_H-M   'P 1'
#
loop_
_entity.id
_entity.type
_entity.pdbx_description
1 polymer ?
#
loop_
_entity_poly.entity_id
_entity_poly.type
_entity_poly.pdbx_seq_one_letter_code
_entity_poly.pdbx_strand_id
1 'polypeptide(L)' 'MNLGLAIFLIIIALLVGAVAGFYGARAYMKKYFKENPPISEDMIVAMMSQMGQKPSNKKVHQVMNMMKHQQK' A
#
# COMPACT_ATOMS: atom_id res chain seq x y z
N MET A 1 30.09 31.68 15.19
CA MET A 1 29.26 30.59 14.62
C MET A 1 28.11 30.35 15.59
N ASN A 2 26.87 30.73 15.22
CA ASN A 2 25.74 30.69 16.15
C ASN A 2 25.16 29.28 16.23
N LEU A 3 25.70 28.48 17.15
CA LEU A 3 25.37 27.06 17.36
C LEU A 3 23.86 26.81 17.47
N GLY A 4 23.11 27.72 18.10
CA GLY A 4 21.64 27.63 18.24
C GLY A 4 20.88 27.72 16.91
N LEU A 5 21.34 28.55 15.97
CA LEU A 5 20.74 28.66 14.63
C LEU A 5 20.95 27.36 13.83
N ALA A 6 22.13 26.75 13.95
CA ALA A 6 22.44 25.50 13.29
C ALA A 6 21.54 24.36 13.79
N ILE A 7 21.36 24.24 15.10
CA ILE A 7 20.50 23.21 15.71
C ILE A 7 19.04 23.39 15.27
N PHE A 8 18.54 24.62 15.27
CA PHE A 8 17.17 24.92 14.85
C PHE A 8 16.91 24.54 13.38
N LEU A 9 17.85 24.86 12.49
CA LEU A 9 17.75 24.49 11.07
C LEU A 9 17.80 22.97 10.85
N ILE A 10 18.62 22.24 11.62
CA ILE A 10 18.68 20.78 11.56
C ILE A 10 17.34 20.14 11.96
N ILE A 11 16.70 20.66 13.01
CA ILE A 11 15.40 20.15 13.47
C ILE A 11 14.32 20.38 12.40
N ILE A 12 14.28 21.57 11.81
CA ILE A 12 13.33 21.86 10.72
C ILE A 12 13.62 20.97 9.50
N ALA A 13 14.89 20.79 9.12
CA ALA A 13 15.25 19.92 8.00
C ALA A 13 14.82 18.47 8.24
N LEU A 14 14.97 17.95 9.47
CA LEU A 14 14.50 16.62 9.85
C LEU A 14 12.98 16.51 9.78
N LEU A 15 12.23 17.50 10.29
CA LEU A 15 10.78 17.49 10.23
C LEU A 15 10.26 17.54 8.79
N VAL A 16 10.82 18.42 7.97
CA VAL A 16 10.45 18.54 6.55
C VAL A 16 10.82 17.27 5.80
N GLY A 17 12.02 16.71 6.03
CA GLY A 17 12.45 15.45 5.43
C GLY A 17 11.57 14.26 5.81
N ALA A 18 11.16 14.17 7.08
CA ALA A 18 10.26 13.11 7.56
C ALA A 18 8.86 13.23 6.93
N VAL A 19 8.29 14.44 6.90
CA VAL A 19 6.95 14.67 6.32
C VAL A 19 6.97 14.43 4.81
N ALA A 20 7.96 14.98 4.10
CA ALA A 20 8.11 14.79 2.67
C ALA A 20 8.39 13.32 2.31
N GLY A 21 9.25 12.65 3.07
CA GLY A 21 9.55 11.23 2.90
C GLY A 21 8.34 10.33 3.13
N PHE A 22 7.56 10.60 4.18
CA PHE A 22 6.35 9.83 4.49
C PHE A 22 5.28 10.00 3.41
N TYR A 23 5.00 11.24 3.00
CA TYR A 23 4.02 11.51 1.93
C TYR A 23 4.48 10.98 0.57
N GLY A 24 5.76 11.12 0.24
CA GLY A 24 6.35 10.57 -0.98
C GLY A 24 6.26 9.05 -1.04
N ALA A 25 6.68 8.36 0.02
CA ALA A 25 6.59 6.90 0.13
C ALA A 25 5.13 6.42 0.06
N ARG A 26 4.20 7.12 0.71
CA ARG A 26 2.76 6.81 0.65
C ARG A 26 2.21 6.92 -0.77
N ALA A 27 2.55 7.99 -1.49
CA ALA A 27 2.12 8.20 -2.87
C ALA A 27 2.73 7.15 -3.82
N TYR A 28 4.02 6.84 -3.63
CA TYR A 28 4.71 5.81 -4.40
C TYR A 28 4.09 4.42 -4.19
N MET A 29 3.85 4.02 -2.94
CA MET A 29 3.18 2.77 -2.59
C MET A 29 1.78 2.67 -3.21
N LYS A 30 1.00 3.75 -3.17
CA LYS A 30 -0.33 3.77 -3.79
C LYS A 30 -0.27 3.58 -5.31
N LYS A 31 0.72 4.19 -5.97
CA LYS A 31 0.96 4.02 -7.41
C LYS A 31 1.41 2.59 -7.72
N TYR A 32 2.34 2.06 -6.93
CA TYR A 32 2.85 0.69 -7.06
C TYR A 32 1.74 -0.36 -6.97
N PHE A 33 0.87 -0.28 -5.97
CA PHE A 33 -0.26 -1.22 -5.82
C PHE A 33 -1.34 -1.06 -6.89
N LYS A 34 -1.43 0.12 -7.53
CA LYS A 34 -2.35 0.34 -8.66
C LYS A 34 -1.82 -0.30 -9.95
N GLU A 35 -0.51 -0.25 -10.16
CA GLU A 35 0.16 -0.83 -11.33
C GLU A 35 0.33 -2.36 -11.18
N ASN A 36 0.60 -2.84 -9.96
CA ASN A 36 0.66 -4.26 -9.61
C ASN A 36 -0.41 -4.58 -8.55
N PRO A 37 -1.65 -4.92 -8.97
CA PRO A 37 -2.73 -5.18 -8.03
C PRO A 37 -2.32 -6.28 -7.05
N PRO A 38 -2.44 -6.06 -5.73
CA PRO A 38 -1.94 -7.00 -4.73
C PRO A 38 -2.70 -8.34 -4.72
N ILE A 39 -3.81 -8.45 -5.45
CA ILE A 39 -4.67 -9.64 -5.47
C ILE A 39 -5.03 -9.98 -6.92
N SER A 40 -4.49 -11.08 -7.42
CA SER A 40 -4.86 -11.71 -8.70
C SER A 40 -5.94 -12.77 -8.51
N GLU A 41 -6.56 -13.22 -9.61
CA GLU A 41 -7.53 -14.32 -9.57
C GLU A 41 -6.89 -15.62 -9.05
N ASP A 42 -5.65 -15.89 -9.46
CA ASP A 42 -4.88 -17.05 -9.00
C ASP A 42 -4.63 -17.02 -7.48
N MET A 43 -4.36 -15.85 -6.92
CA MET A 43 -4.23 -15.70 -5.46
C MET A 43 -5.54 -15.98 -4.74
N ILE A 44 -6.69 -15.54 -5.30
CA ILE A 44 -8.01 -15.82 -4.72
C ILE A 44 -8.34 -17.32 -4.82
N VAL A 45 -8.01 -17.96 -5.94
CA VAL A 45 -8.16 -19.41 -6.13
C VAL A 45 -7.30 -20.16 -5.14
N ALA A 46 -6.03 -19.78 -4.98
CA ALA A 46 -5.11 -20.39 -4.02
C ALA A 46 -5.59 -20.19 -2.58
N MET A 47 -6.08 -18.99 -2.24
CA MET A 47 -6.64 -18.68 -0.92
C MET A 47 -7.90 -19.52 -0.63
N MET A 48 -8.83 -19.63 -1.58
CA MET A 48 -10.03 -20.47 -1.42
C MET A 48 -9.68 -21.96 -1.32
N SER A 49 -8.73 -22.43 -2.12
CA SER A 49 -8.27 -23.82 -2.11
C SER A 49 -7.60 -24.17 -0.78
N GLN A 50 -6.81 -23.26 -0.19
CA GLN A 50 -6.23 -23.43 1.14
C GLN A 50 -7.28 -23.50 2.26
N MET A 51 -8.42 -22.83 2.08
CA MET A 51 -9.55 -22.89 3.02
C MET A 51 -10.46 -24.12 2.81
N GLY A 52 -10.09 -25.06 1.94
CA GLY A 52 -10.90 -26.23 1.61
C GLY A 52 -12.19 -25.91 0.85
N GLN A 53 -12.35 -24.67 0.37
CA GLN A 53 -13.47 -24.28 -0.47
C GLN A 53 -13.16 -24.58 -1.92
N LYS A 54 -14.08 -25.26 -2.60
CA LYS A 54 -13.96 -25.54 -4.04
C LYS A 54 -13.99 -24.21 -4.81
N PRO A 55 -12.90 -23.79 -5.48
CA PRO A 55 -12.87 -22.54 -6.21
C PRO A 55 -13.79 -22.66 -7.43
N SER A 56 -14.87 -21.87 -7.44
CA SER A 56 -15.72 -21.71 -8.62
C SER A 56 -15.42 -20.36 -9.26
N ASN A 57 -15.24 -20.30 -10.58
CA ASN A 57 -14.93 -19.06 -11.32
C ASN A 57 -15.89 -17.90 -10.97
N LYS A 58 -17.18 -18.19 -10.76
CA LYS A 58 -18.16 -17.18 -10.34
C LYS A 58 -17.87 -16.62 -8.95
N LYS A 59 -17.48 -17.49 -8.01
CA LYS A 59 -17.16 -17.11 -6.62
C LYS A 59 -15.82 -16.36 -6.57
N VAL A 60 -14.84 -16.77 -7.37
CA VAL A 60 -13.55 -16.04 -7.54
C VAL A 60 -13.82 -14.61 -7.99
N HIS A 61 -14.59 -14.40 -9.06
CA HIS A 61 -14.91 -13.06 -9.56
C HIS A 61 -15.72 -12.23 -8.56
N GLN A 62 -16.66 -12.85 -7.83
CA GLN A 62 -17.42 -12.17 -6.78
C GLN A 62 -16.50 -11.66 -5.67
N VAL A 63 -15.57 -12.51 -5.20
CA VAL A 63 -14.59 -12.14 -4.18
C VAL A 63 -13.62 -11.08 -4.69
N MET A 64 -13.13 -11.23 -5.94
CA MET A 64 -12.25 -10.23 -6.55
C MET A 64 -12.92 -8.86 -6.62
N ASN A 65 -14.19 -8.81 -7.00
CA ASN A 65 -14.96 -7.58 -7.05
C ASN A 65 -15.16 -7.00 -5.64
N MET A 66 -15.50 -7.80 -4.62
CA MET A 66 -15.58 -7.33 -3.23
C MET A 66 -14.26 -6.71 -2.75
N MET A 67 -13.12 -7.36 -3.04
CA MET A 67 -11.81 -6.85 -2.63
C MET A 67 -11.42 -5.57 -3.36
N LYS A 68 -11.73 -5.45 -4.66
CA LYS A 68 -11.56 -4.21 -5.43
C LYS A 68 -12.40 -3.05 -4.87
N HIS A 69 -13.59 -3.34 -4.33
CA HIS A 69 -14.43 -2.32 -3.70
C HIS A 69 -13.92 -1.89 -2.32
N GLN A 70 -13.25 -2.76 -1.57
CA GLN A 70 -12.61 -2.41 -0.29
C GLN A 70 -11.29 -1.64 -0.44
N GLN A 71 -10.61 -1.74 -1.58
CA GLN A 71 -9.34 -1.04 -1.84
C GLN A 71 -9.51 0.42 -2.33
N LYS A 72 -10.74 0.85 -2.64
CA LYS A 72 -11.06 2.26 -2.93
C LYS A 72 -11.15 3.08 -1.66
#